data_AF-A0A3N1P3Z6-F1
#
_entry.id   AF-A0A3N1P3Z6-F1
#
_cell.length_a   1.000
_cell.length_b   1.000
_cell.length_c   1.000
_cell.angle_alpha   90.00
_cell.angle_beta   90.00
_cell.angle_gamma   90.00
#
_symmetry.space_group_name_H-M   'P 1'
#
loop_
_entity.id
_entity.type
_entity.pdbx_description
1 polymer ?
#
loop_
_entity_poly.entity_id
_entity_poly.type
_entity_poly.pdbx_seq_one_letter_code
_entity_poly.pdbx_strand_id
1 'polypeptide(L)'
;MCRTTHADDLFVEGAAQNRAKALCTGCPVRAECLAHALDGRIEHGVWGGMTERERRALLKRRPLVRSWARLLDAARHEHEAGASPVKRASA
;
A
#
# COMPACT_ATOMS: atom_id res chain seq x y z
N MET A 1 1.75 10.81 9.41
CA MET A 1 2.41 9.50 9.56
C MET A 1 3.59 9.36 8.60
N CYS A 2 3.48 9.46 7.27
CA CYS A 2 4.67 9.64 6.40
C CYS A 2 4.84 11.07 5.85
N ARG A 3 3.75 11.83 5.70
CA ARG A 3 3.75 13.23 5.23
C ARG A 3 4.59 14.17 6.11
N THR A 4 4.81 13.81 7.37
CA THR A 4 5.55 14.59 8.38
C THR A 4 6.97 14.09 8.58
N THR A 5 7.39 13.06 7.84
CA THR A 5 8.74 12.49 7.87
C THR A 5 9.56 13.08 6.71
N HIS A 6 10.88 13.17 6.85
CA HIS A 6 11.73 13.64 5.76
C HIS A 6 11.70 12.64 4.60
N ALA A 7 11.73 13.15 3.36
CA ALA A 7 11.68 12.32 2.17
C ALA A 7 12.84 11.30 2.15
N ASP A 8 14.03 11.71 2.59
CA ASP A 8 15.23 10.88 2.62
C ASP A 8 15.04 9.58 3.43
N ASP A 9 14.18 9.59 4.45
CA ASP A 9 13.88 8.40 5.24
C ASP A 9 13.03 7.37 4.47
N LEU A 10 12.30 7.80 3.44
CA LEU A 10 11.38 6.97 2.64
C LEU A 10 11.99 6.49 1.32
N PHE A 11 13.03 7.17 0.83
CA PHE A 11 13.73 6.87 -0.42
C PHE A 11 15.09 6.18 -0.23
N VAL A 12 15.32 5.59 0.95
CA VAL A 12 16.49 4.74 1.22
C VAL A 12 16.49 3.46 0.35
N GLU A 13 17.66 2.84 0.19
CA GLU A 13 17.84 1.61 -0.59
C GLU A 13 17.98 0.35 0.28
N GLY A 14 17.73 -0.82 -0.32
CA GLY A 14 18.04 -2.11 0.28
C GLY A 14 17.40 -2.35 1.64
N ALA A 15 18.18 -2.85 2.60
CA ALA A 15 17.67 -3.25 3.92
C ALA A 15 17.11 -2.09 4.75
N ALA A 16 17.51 -0.84 4.47
CA ALA A 16 17.03 0.34 5.18
C ALA A 16 15.53 0.61 4.93
N GLN A 17 14.99 0.17 3.78
CA GLN A 17 13.56 0.31 3.46
C GLN A 17 12.65 -0.42 4.46
N ASN A 18 13.15 -1.43 5.17
CA ASN A 18 12.36 -2.15 6.18
C ASN A 18 11.95 -1.25 7.35
N ARG A 19 12.78 -0.27 7.72
CA ARG A 19 12.42 0.70 8.77
C ARG A 19 11.36 1.67 8.30
N ALA A 20 11.47 2.15 7.06
CA ALA A 20 10.52 3.05 6.44
C ALA A 20 9.11 2.42 6.27
N LYS A 21 9.03 1.10 6.04
CA LYS A 21 7.75 0.37 5.98
C LYS A 21 6.90 0.53 7.24
N ALA A 22 7.52 0.60 8.41
CA ALA A 22 6.80 0.72 9.67
C ALA A 22 5.96 2.01 9.74
N LEU A 23 6.41 3.09 9.07
CA LEU A 23 5.70 4.38 9.00
C LEU A 23 4.39 4.31 8.22
N CYS A 24 4.20 3.28 7.39
CA CYS A 24 2.97 3.08 6.63
C CYS A 24 1.85 2.42 7.48
N THR A 25 2.15 2.00 8.71
CA THR A 25 1.17 1.38 9.61
C THR A 25 0.09 2.38 9.98
N GLY A 26 -1.18 1.99 9.86
CA GLY A 26 -2.33 2.87 10.16
C GLY A 26 -2.53 4.03 9.18
N CYS A 27 -1.78 4.10 8.07
CA CYS A 27 -2.01 5.12 7.04
C CYS A 27 -3.35 4.85 6.33
N PRO A 28 -4.31 5.80 6.34
CA PRO A 28 -5.64 5.57 5.76
C PRO A 28 -5.60 5.39 4.24
N VAL A 29 -4.59 5.96 3.58
CA VAL A 29 -4.41 5.91 2.11
C VAL A 29 -3.38 4.88 1.67
N ARG A 30 -3.10 3.86 2.50
CA ARG A 30 -2.03 2.89 2.24
C ARG A 30 -2.25 2.12 0.94
N ALA A 31 -3.49 1.74 0.65
CA ALA A 31 -3.84 0.98 -0.54
C ALA A 31 -3.73 1.83 -1.82
N GLU A 32 -4.18 3.08 -1.79
CA GLU A 32 -4.05 4.06 -2.88
C GLU A 32 -2.59 4.36 -3.17
N CYS A 33 -1.79 4.58 -2.11
CA CYS A 33 -0.36 4.82 -2.23
C CYS A 33 0.36 3.63 -2.89
N LEU A 34 0.01 2.40 -2.51
CA LEU A 34 0.56 1.21 -3.16
C LEU A 34 0.09 1.07 -4.61
N ALA A 35 -1.19 1.29 -4.88
CA ALA A 35 -1.77 1.23 -6.22
C ALA A 35 -1.06 2.18 -7.17
N HIS A 36 -0.87 3.44 -6.75
CA HIS A 36 -0.17 4.45 -7.53
C HIS A 36 1.25 4.00 -7.90
N ALA A 37 1.99 3.44 -6.94
CA ALA A 37 3.35 2.94 -7.20
C ALA A 37 3.39 1.72 -8.14
N LEU A 38 2.40 0.83 -8.07
CA LEU A 38 2.33 -0.36 -8.91
C LEU A 38 1.87 -0.03 -10.35
N ASP A 39 0.83 0.80 -10.49
CA ASP A 39 0.32 1.26 -11.78
C ASP A 39 1.36 2.14 -12.50
N GLY A 40 2.03 3.03 -11.76
CA GLY A 40 3.10 3.88 -12.28
C GLY A 40 4.46 3.20 -12.42
N ARG A 41 4.59 1.92 -12.01
CA ARG A 41 5.86 1.17 -11.98
C ARG A 41 7.00 1.94 -11.32
N ILE A 42 6.72 2.61 -10.20
CA ILE A 42 7.71 3.40 -9.47
C ILE A 42 8.78 2.45 -8.90
N GLU A 43 10.02 2.66 -9.33
CA GLU A 43 11.13 1.75 -9.05
C GLU A 43 11.75 1.96 -7.67
N HIS A 44 11.67 3.16 -7.09
CA HIS A 44 12.40 3.48 -5.85
C HIS A 44 11.49 3.75 -4.65
N GLY A 45 12.08 3.68 -3.45
CA GLY A 45 11.45 4.03 -2.17
C GLY A 45 10.38 3.06 -1.67
N VAL A 46 9.80 3.40 -0.51
CA VAL A 46 8.71 2.65 0.13
C VAL A 46 7.36 3.27 -0.19
N TRP A 47 6.44 2.45 -0.69
CA TRP A 47 5.10 2.88 -1.09
C TRP A 47 4.06 1.94 -0.52
N GLY A 48 3.06 2.50 0.17
CA GLY A 48 1.95 1.74 0.76
C GLY A 48 2.39 0.55 1.64
N GLY A 49 3.54 0.69 2.32
CA GLY A 49 4.10 -0.36 3.17
C GLY A 49 4.85 -1.47 2.43
N MET A 50 5.25 -1.26 1.17
CA MET A 50 6.07 -2.20 0.40
C MET A 50 7.38 -1.56 -0.06
N THR A 51 8.47 -2.33 0.09
CA THR A 51 9.79 -2.05 -0.51
C THR A 51 9.74 -2.17 -2.03
N GLU A 52 10.75 -1.62 -2.70
CA GLU A 52 10.95 -1.83 -4.15
C GLU A 52 10.92 -3.31 -4.52
N ARG A 53 11.70 -4.12 -3.79
CA ARG A 53 11.87 -5.55 -4.05
C ARG A 53 10.54 -6.29 -3.96
N GLU A 54 9.72 -5.95 -2.96
CA GLU A 54 8.40 -6.56 -2.77
C GLU A 54 7.43 -6.16 -3.88
N ARG A 55 7.45 -4.89 -4.32
CA ARG A 55 6.62 -4.43 -5.45
C ARG A 55 7.02 -5.12 -6.75
N ARG A 56 8.32 -5.23 -7.04
CA ARG A 56 8.83 -5.94 -8.22
C ARG A 56 8.42 -7.42 -8.21
N ALA A 57 8.50 -8.08 -7.06
CA ALA A 57 8.04 -9.45 -6.91
C ALA A 57 6.52 -9.58 -7.15
N LEU A 58 5.72 -8.63 -6.66
CA LEU A 58 4.28 -8.62 -6.85
C LEU A 58 3.89 -8.41 -8.33
N LEU A 59 4.52 -7.47 -9.03
CA LEU A 59 4.32 -7.24 -10.46
C LEU A 59 4.67 -8.48 -11.28
N LYS A 60 5.78 -9.17 -10.95
CA LYS A 60 6.17 -10.43 -11.60
C LYS A 60 5.15 -11.55 -11.38
N ARG A 61 4.55 -11.62 -10.18
CA ARG A 61 3.54 -12.64 -9.83
C ARG A 61 2.17 -12.39 -10.46
N ARG A 62 1.85 -11.14 -10.82
CA ARG A 62 0.54 -10.74 -11.36
C ARG A 62 0.68 -9.94 -12.66
N PRO A 63 1.20 -10.54 -13.74
CA PRO A 63 1.47 -9.83 -14.99
C PRO A 63 0.19 -9.37 -15.73
N LEU A 64 -0.97 -9.94 -15.39
CA LEU A 64 -2.24 -9.66 -16.07
C LEU A 64 -3.05 -8.52 -15.42
N VAL A 65 -2.64 -8.01 -14.26
CA VAL A 65 -3.34 -6.92 -13.58
C VAL A 65 -3.09 -5.61 -14.33
N ARG A 66 -4.15 -5.03 -14.89
CA ARG A 66 -4.09 -3.77 -15.66
C ARG A 66 -4.38 -2.51 -14.83
N SER A 67 -4.98 -2.66 -13.66
CA SER A 67 -5.28 -1.55 -12.75
C SER A 67 -5.19 -2.04 -11.31
N TRP A 68 -4.09 -1.70 -10.66
CA TRP A 68 -3.86 -1.97 -9.24
C TRP A 68 -4.77 -1.14 -8.36
N ALA A 69 -5.12 0.08 -8.78
CA ALA A 69 -6.13 0.90 -8.10
C ALA A 69 -7.45 0.15 -7.92
N ARG A 70 -8.03 -0.37 -9.01
CA ARG A 70 -9.30 -1.13 -8.94
C ARG A 70 -9.17 -2.41 -8.11
N LEU A 71 -8.07 -3.14 -8.28
CA LEU A 71 -7.86 -4.40 -7.55
C LEU A 71 -7.75 -4.17 -6.04
N LEU A 72 -6.96 -3.18 -5.61
CA LEU A 72 -6.71 -2.93 -4.20
C LEU A 72 -7.91 -2.23 -3.52
N ASP A 73 -8.63 -1.38 -4.25
CA ASP A 73 -9.88 -0.77 -3.79
C ASP A 73 -10.96 -1.82 -3.51
N ALA A 74 -11.18 -2.75 -4.46
CA ALA A 74 -12.10 -3.86 -4.26
C ALA A 74 -11.71 -4.72 -3.05
N ALA A 75 -10.43 -5.09 -2.93
CA ALA A 75 -9.93 -5.85 -1.79
C ALA A 75 -10.15 -5.11 -0.46
N ARG A 76 -9.90 -3.80 -0.40
CA ARG A 76 -10.18 -2.99 0.80
C ARG A 76 -11.66 -3.02 1.15
N HIS A 77 -12.56 -2.78 0.19
CA HIS A 77 -13.99 -2.78 0.44
C HIS A 77 -14.50 -4.13 0.92
N GLU A 78 -13.98 -5.23 0.38
CA GLU A 78 -14.26 -6.59 0.88
C GLU A 78 -13.79 -6.77 2.32
N HIS A 79 -12.58 -6.29 2.66
CA HIS A 79 -12.06 -6.33 4.03
C HIS A 79 -12.91 -5.48 4.99
N GLU A 80 -13.34 -4.28 4.60
CA GLU A 80 -14.19 -3.41 5.41
C GLU A 80 -15.59 -4.00 5.60
N ALA A 81 -16.18 -4.56 4.54
CA ALA A 81 -17.46 -5.23 4.59
C ALA A 81 -17.41 -6.48 5.48
N GLY A 82 -16.32 -7.25 5.41
CA GLY A 82 -16.08 -8.41 6.27
C GLY A 82 -15.65 -8.07 7.70
N ALA A 83 -15.06 -6.90 7.93
CA ALA A 83 -14.63 -6.42 9.25
C ALA A 83 -15.70 -5.62 10.00
N SER A 84 -16.88 -5.38 9.39
CA SER A 84 -17.97 -4.63 10.00
C SER A 84 -18.54 -5.35 11.24
N PRO A 85 -18.38 -4.81 12.46
CA PRO A 85 -19.17 -5.24 13.60
C PRO A 85 -20.49 -4.46 13.58
N VAL A 86 -21.62 -5.15 13.44
CA VAL A 86 -22.94 -4.73 13.94
C VAL A 86 -23.28 -3.25 13.74
N LYS A 87 -23.96 -2.90 12.64
CA LYS A 87 -25.07 -1.95 12.74
C LYS A 87 -26.34 -2.77 12.98
N ARG A 88 -26.60 -3.11 14.24
CA ARG A 88 -27.96 -3.48 14.67
C ARG A 88 -28.82 -2.24 14.53
N ALA A 89 -30.01 -2.48 14.02
CA ALA A 89 -30.99 -1.53 13.56
C ALA A 89 -31.40 -0.49 14.62
N SER A 90 -31.95 0.59 14.07
CA SER A 90 -32.80 1.61 14.67
C SER A 90 -33.65 1.15 15.86
N ALA A 91 -33.77 2.03 16.85
CA ALA A 91 -34.97 2.27 17.64
C ALA A 91 -35.03 3.76 17.94
#